data_AF-A0A0Q8PHA0-F1
#
_entry.id   AF-A0A0Q8PHA0-F1
#
_cell.length_a   1.000
_cell.length_b   1.000
_cell.length_c   1.000
_cell.angle_alpha   90.00
_cell.angle_beta   90.00
_cell.angle_gamma   90.00
#
_symmetry.space_group_name_H-M   'P 1'
#
loop_
_entity.id
_entity.type
_entity.pdbx_description
1 polymer ?
#
loop_
_entity_poly.entity_id
_entity_poly.type
_entity_poly.pdbx_seq_one_letter_code
_entity_poly.pdbx_strand_id
1 'polypeptide(L)'
;MNINELRSLAEQAGFSGQDVGIAAAVAMAESSGNPDALGDTTLVDDKWGPSVGLWQIRALRKPQSYGFPDTLRVESALHDPRKNAAAAYAIFKGGNGWQQWSTFTNGAYKAHLQAGPTPGASGMFDRDLVINKAKSYLGIHETGDNRTEFGKEFGEDGVAWCDIFVWCIFNRVGLVGLLPGKFDNCGKSTEAWKSNGRFSEYPGLGAQVVFGPGGGEHTGIVVSYTETTVTSVEGNWNDQVSLVTRERRDPYVYGYGYPRFAEGIRCADPAYQNQDGQGTGSTTAEIPIEPPDVLYVGQVNHAASWDPPAEQGHRSYSWAQVLRLEKALESEGLLAHPFVDGSYGTVTIDAYRQLQLNLGYKGPDADGRPGMESLSWLGRRHGFRVEP
;
A
#
# COMPACT_ATOMS: atom_id res chain seq x y z
N MET A 1 8.71 22.44 -0.15
CA MET A 1 8.27 21.04 -0.21
C MET A 1 6.85 20.99 -0.72
N ASN A 2 6.56 20.10 -1.65
CA ASN A 2 5.20 19.87 -2.15
C ASN A 2 4.43 18.93 -1.21
N ILE A 3 3.12 18.79 -1.43
CA ILE A 3 2.24 18.06 -0.51
C ILE A 3 2.58 16.56 -0.39
N ASN A 4 3.19 15.93 -1.40
CA ASN A 4 3.59 14.52 -1.32
C ASN A 4 4.89 14.33 -0.55
N GLU A 5 5.85 15.24 -0.73
CA GLU A 5 7.06 15.27 0.09
C GLU A 5 6.71 15.46 1.57
N LEU A 6 5.68 16.26 1.87
CA LEU A 6 5.17 16.46 3.22
C LEU A 6 4.44 15.24 3.78
N ARG A 7 3.71 14.47 2.95
CA ARG A 7 3.12 13.18 3.35
C ARG A 7 4.20 12.15 3.71
N SER A 8 5.20 11.98 2.84
CA SER A 8 6.34 11.09 3.09
C SER A 8 7.08 11.49 4.38
N LEU A 9 7.27 12.79 4.60
CA LEU A 9 7.93 13.30 5.79
C LEU A 9 7.08 13.08 7.07
N ALA A 10 5.75 13.17 6.97
CA ALA A 10 4.83 12.88 8.06
C ALA A 10 4.82 11.37 8.40
N GLU A 11 4.80 10.49 7.40
CA GLU A 11 4.91 9.03 7.59
C GLU A 11 6.22 8.67 8.31
N GLN A 12 7.35 9.24 7.85
CA GLN A 12 8.66 9.05 8.48
C GLN A 12 8.69 9.54 9.95
N ALA A 13 7.91 10.56 10.29
CA ALA A 13 7.80 11.07 11.64
C ALA A 13 6.88 10.22 12.53
N GLY A 14 6.07 9.32 11.96
CA GLY A 14 5.20 8.39 12.67
C GLY A 14 3.70 8.67 12.54
N PHE A 15 3.28 9.65 11.73
CA PHE A 15 1.87 9.83 11.39
C PHE A 15 1.38 8.65 10.53
N SER A 16 0.14 8.21 10.72
CA SER A 16 -0.41 7.01 10.06
C SER A 16 -1.85 7.21 9.62
N GLY A 17 -2.29 6.42 8.64
CA GLY A 17 -3.67 6.47 8.16
C GLY A 17 -4.07 7.86 7.67
N GLN A 18 -5.25 8.34 8.05
CA GLN A 18 -5.76 9.64 7.60
C GLN A 18 -4.89 10.82 8.09
N ASP A 19 -4.17 10.65 9.21
CA ASP A 19 -3.35 11.71 9.79
C ASP A 19 -2.14 12.09 8.92
N VAL A 20 -1.69 11.21 8.02
CA VAL A 20 -0.64 11.54 7.03
C VAL A 20 -1.11 12.65 6.09
N GLY A 21 -2.34 12.51 5.56
CA GLY A 21 -2.93 13.49 4.67
C GLY A 21 -3.23 14.81 5.40
N ILE A 22 -3.69 14.73 6.65
CA ILE A 22 -3.95 15.91 7.48
C ILE A 22 -2.63 16.62 7.83
N ALA A 23 -1.58 15.89 8.21
CA ALA A 23 -0.28 16.45 8.53
C ALA A 23 0.32 17.24 7.38
N ALA A 24 0.29 16.68 6.17
CA ALA A 24 0.77 17.36 4.97
C ALA A 24 -0.06 18.61 4.63
N ALA A 25 -1.39 18.52 4.78
CA ALA A 25 -2.29 19.64 4.54
C ALA A 25 -2.13 20.78 5.57
N VAL A 26 -1.89 20.44 6.84
CA VAL A 26 -1.56 21.39 7.90
C VAL A 26 -0.22 22.05 7.58
N ALA A 27 0.83 21.30 7.22
CA ALA A 27 2.11 21.90 6.84
C ALA A 27 2.00 22.84 5.63
N MET A 28 1.19 22.49 4.63
CA MET A 28 0.91 23.37 3.49
C MET A 28 0.19 24.65 3.91
N ALA A 29 -0.80 24.55 4.80
CA ALA A 29 -1.54 25.71 5.30
C ALA A 29 -0.67 26.63 6.19
N GLU A 30 0.21 26.05 7.00
CA GLU A 30 1.06 26.75 7.95
C GLU A 30 2.23 27.47 7.26
N SER A 31 2.85 26.86 6.25
CA SER A 31 4.13 27.33 5.70
C SER A 31 4.20 27.38 4.17
N SER A 32 3.16 26.97 3.45
CA SER A 32 3.23 26.69 2.01
C SER A 32 4.33 25.68 1.66
N GLY A 33 4.70 24.81 2.62
CA GLY A 33 5.78 23.84 2.49
C GLY A 33 7.18 24.43 2.55
N ASN A 34 7.36 25.64 3.07
CA ASN A 34 8.68 26.27 3.23
C ASN A 34 9.33 25.85 4.57
N PRO A 35 10.44 25.08 4.56
CA PRO A 35 11.10 24.64 5.80
C PRO A 35 11.78 25.78 6.58
N ASP A 36 11.98 26.94 5.95
CA ASP A 36 12.55 28.12 6.58
C ASP A 36 11.50 29.18 6.96
N ALA A 37 10.20 28.84 6.89
CA ALA A 37 9.13 29.73 7.28
C ALA A 37 9.25 30.13 8.76
N LEU A 38 9.18 31.43 9.03
CA LEU A 38 9.16 32.00 10.37
C LEU A 38 7.84 32.74 10.59
N GLY A 39 7.08 32.29 11.58
CA GLY A 39 5.85 32.90 12.06
C GLY A 39 5.98 33.44 13.48
N ASP A 40 5.00 34.21 13.92
CA ASP A 40 4.87 34.70 15.30
C ASP A 40 6.13 35.42 15.83
N THR A 41 6.88 36.09 14.95
CA THR A 41 8.15 36.78 15.27
C THR A 41 7.95 37.95 16.22
N THR A 42 6.74 38.51 16.28
CA THR A 42 6.33 39.59 17.19
C THR A 42 5.87 39.10 18.56
N LEU A 43 5.64 37.79 18.74
CA LEU A 43 5.15 37.19 19.99
C LEU A 43 6.28 36.60 20.85
N VAL A 44 7.53 36.79 20.44
CA VAL A 44 8.73 36.23 21.06
C VAL A 44 9.00 36.87 22.43
N ASP A 45 9.29 36.05 23.44
CA ASP A 45 9.56 36.48 24.81
C ASP A 45 10.67 35.62 25.49
N ASP A 46 10.78 35.71 26.82
CA ASP A 46 11.78 34.98 27.62
C ASP A 46 11.59 33.45 27.59
N LYS A 47 10.40 32.97 27.25
CA LYS A 47 10.05 31.55 27.15
C LYS A 47 9.99 31.08 25.69
N TRP A 48 9.31 31.83 24.85
CA TRP A 48 8.91 31.44 23.50
C TRP A 48 9.77 32.12 22.43
N GLY A 49 10.35 31.30 21.54
CA GLY A 49 10.91 31.74 20.26
C GLY A 49 9.86 31.78 19.15
N PRO A 50 10.20 32.13 17.91
CA PRO A 50 9.28 32.16 16.77
C PRO A 50 8.68 30.77 16.47
N SER A 51 7.65 30.74 15.64
CA SER A 51 7.14 29.51 15.03
C SER A 51 7.98 29.18 13.79
N VAL A 52 8.54 27.97 13.74
CA VAL A 52 9.59 27.62 12.77
C VAL A 52 9.15 26.46 11.89
N GLY A 53 9.43 26.59 10.59
CA GLY A 53 9.42 25.51 9.61
C GLY A 53 8.04 25.00 9.23
N LEU A 54 8.02 23.78 8.70
CA LEU A 54 6.91 23.22 7.93
C LEU A 54 5.58 23.19 8.68
N TRP A 55 5.59 22.75 9.94
CA TRP A 55 4.41 22.68 10.81
C TRP A 55 4.31 23.87 11.77
N GLN A 56 5.06 24.96 11.52
CA GLN A 56 5.09 26.17 12.36
C GLN A 56 5.21 25.83 13.85
N ILE A 57 6.22 25.04 14.20
CA ILE A 57 6.45 24.62 15.58
C ILE A 57 6.99 25.81 16.36
N ARG A 58 6.21 26.27 17.34
CA ARG A 58 6.60 27.35 18.25
C ARG A 58 7.84 26.96 19.04
N ALA A 59 8.98 27.58 18.79
CA ALA A 59 10.25 27.27 19.45
C ALA A 59 10.26 27.72 20.92
N LEU A 60 11.14 27.10 21.72
CA LEU A 60 11.40 27.51 23.11
C LEU A 60 12.81 28.12 23.20
N ARG A 61 12.99 29.11 24.09
CA ARG A 61 14.30 29.67 24.41
C ARG A 61 15.20 28.70 25.18
N LYS A 62 14.59 27.84 26.01
CA LYS A 62 15.28 26.84 26.85
C LYS A 62 14.59 25.47 26.79
N PRO A 63 14.49 24.82 25.61
CA PRO A 63 13.70 23.59 25.42
C PRO A 63 14.16 22.45 26.33
N GLN A 64 15.47 22.34 26.63
CA GLN A 64 16.01 21.29 27.50
C GLN A 64 15.64 21.46 28.98
N SER A 65 15.09 22.60 29.38
CA SER A 65 14.58 22.81 30.74
C SER A 65 13.16 22.24 30.94
N TYR A 66 12.55 21.69 29.90
CA TYR A 66 11.19 21.12 29.90
C TYR A 66 11.19 19.62 29.56
N GLY A 67 10.07 18.94 29.76
CA GLY A 67 9.90 17.51 29.42
C GLY A 67 9.53 17.29 27.95
N PHE A 68 9.51 16.03 27.51
CA PHE A 68 9.01 15.68 26.18
C PHE A 68 7.51 16.07 26.04
N PRO A 69 7.06 16.67 24.92
CA PRO A 69 7.78 16.88 23.66
C PRO A 69 8.57 18.19 23.56
N ASP A 70 8.56 19.05 24.58
CA ASP A 70 9.15 20.40 24.53
C ASP A 70 10.68 20.41 24.32
N THR A 71 11.36 19.33 24.70
CA THR A 71 12.80 19.13 24.43
C THR A 71 13.14 19.16 22.94
N LEU A 72 12.18 18.90 22.04
CA LEU A 72 12.36 18.91 20.58
C LEU A 72 12.26 20.30 19.96
N ARG A 73 11.80 21.32 20.71
CA ARG A 73 11.43 22.65 20.18
C ARG A 73 12.62 23.62 20.12
N VAL A 74 13.76 23.12 19.62
CA VAL A 74 15.02 23.88 19.48
C VAL A 74 14.98 24.70 18.20
N GLU A 75 14.93 26.03 18.31
CA GLU A 75 14.75 26.98 17.19
C GLU A 75 15.64 26.66 15.97
N SER A 76 16.95 26.56 16.17
CA SER A 76 17.91 26.28 15.08
C SER A 76 17.75 24.90 14.46
N ALA A 77 17.19 23.94 15.19
CA ALA A 77 16.99 22.58 14.70
C ALA A 77 15.68 22.42 13.91
N LEU A 78 14.70 23.30 14.14
CA LEU A 78 13.38 23.23 13.52
C LEU A 78 13.36 23.65 12.04
N HIS A 79 14.46 24.22 11.52
CA HIS A 79 14.67 24.41 10.08
C HIS A 79 14.94 23.10 9.33
N ASP A 80 15.38 22.04 10.04
CA ASP A 80 15.53 20.70 9.45
C ASP A 80 14.14 20.05 9.32
N PRO A 81 13.70 19.69 8.09
CA PRO A 81 12.39 19.10 7.86
C PRO A 81 12.08 17.87 8.73
N ARG A 82 13.05 16.98 8.94
CA ARG A 82 12.85 15.75 9.72
C ARG A 82 12.70 16.05 11.21
N LYS A 83 13.47 17.00 11.73
CA LYS A 83 13.35 17.42 13.14
C LYS A 83 12.06 18.21 13.38
N ASN A 84 11.64 19.04 12.43
CA ASN A 84 10.35 19.74 12.48
C ASN A 84 9.17 18.76 12.50
N ALA A 85 9.21 17.75 11.61
CA ALA A 85 8.19 16.70 11.54
C ALA A 85 8.13 15.83 12.80
N ALA A 86 9.29 15.46 13.37
CA ALA A 86 9.36 14.73 14.64
C ALA A 86 8.77 15.53 15.81
N ALA A 87 9.04 16.84 15.88
CA ALA A 87 8.43 17.71 16.87
C ALA A 87 6.90 17.84 16.67
N ALA A 88 6.45 17.96 15.41
CA ALA A 88 5.03 17.99 15.07
C ALA A 88 4.31 16.70 15.50
N TYR A 89 4.87 15.53 15.20
CA TYR A 89 4.29 14.24 15.62
C TYR A 89 4.22 14.10 17.14
N ALA A 90 5.29 14.49 17.84
CA ALA A 90 5.35 14.43 19.28
C ALA A 90 4.29 15.35 19.95
N ILE A 91 4.10 16.55 19.42
CA ILE A 91 3.05 17.49 19.88
C ILE A 91 1.66 16.96 19.56
N PHE A 92 1.45 16.41 18.35
CA PHE A 92 0.19 15.78 17.96
C PHE A 92 -0.20 14.63 18.90
N LYS A 93 0.73 13.74 19.24
CA LYS A 93 0.51 12.63 20.17
C LYS A 93 0.23 13.08 21.60
N GLY A 94 0.92 14.12 22.07
CA GLY A 94 0.72 14.67 23.42
C GLY A 94 -0.47 15.61 23.57
N GLY A 95 -0.97 16.18 22.46
CA GLY A 95 -1.88 17.33 22.44
C GLY A 95 -3.33 17.02 22.09
N ASN A 96 -3.78 15.77 22.23
CA ASN A 96 -5.10 15.30 21.77
C ASN A 96 -5.31 15.55 20.26
N GLY A 97 -4.29 15.22 19.46
CA GLY A 97 -4.32 15.32 18.02
C GLY A 97 -4.05 16.74 17.49
N TRP A 98 -4.85 17.19 16.53
CA TRP A 98 -4.59 18.40 15.75
C TRP A 98 -5.02 19.73 16.40
N GLN A 99 -5.50 19.70 17.64
CA GLN A 99 -6.06 20.90 18.31
C GLN A 99 -5.04 22.01 18.57
N GLN A 100 -3.74 21.70 18.49
CA GLN A 100 -2.66 22.68 18.67
C GLN A 100 -2.40 23.56 17.43
N TRP A 101 -2.96 23.21 16.26
CA TRP A 101 -2.75 23.95 15.01
C TRP A 101 -3.99 24.77 14.64
N SER A 102 -3.81 26.09 14.54
CA SER A 102 -4.90 26.99 14.18
C SER A 102 -5.42 26.74 12.77
N THR A 103 -4.54 26.41 11.82
CA THR A 103 -4.90 26.04 10.44
C THR A 103 -5.75 24.78 10.35
N PHE A 104 -5.67 23.89 11.35
CA PHE A 104 -6.55 22.75 11.47
C PHE A 104 -7.92 23.16 12.03
N THR A 105 -7.94 23.87 13.15
CA THR A 105 -9.18 24.21 13.86
C THR A 105 -10.05 25.21 13.11
N ASN A 106 -9.45 26.13 12.35
CA ASN A 106 -10.16 27.07 11.48
C ASN A 106 -10.50 26.49 10.09
N GLY A 107 -10.03 25.28 9.78
CA GLY A 107 -10.32 24.57 8.53
C GLY A 107 -9.47 24.98 7.31
N ALA A 108 -8.48 25.87 7.45
CA ALA A 108 -7.60 26.28 6.34
C ALA A 108 -6.90 25.10 5.67
N TYR A 109 -6.49 24.08 6.45
CA TYR A 109 -5.88 22.85 5.92
C TYR A 109 -6.77 22.13 4.88
N LYS A 110 -8.10 22.28 4.93
CA LYS A 110 -9.02 21.59 4.00
C LYS A 110 -8.82 22.01 2.54
N ALA A 111 -8.39 23.24 2.30
CA ALA A 111 -8.02 23.70 0.96
C ALA A 111 -6.85 22.88 0.37
N HIS A 112 -6.00 22.34 1.25
CA HIS A 112 -4.87 21.49 0.90
C HIS A 112 -5.20 20.00 0.98
N LEU A 113 -6.32 19.61 1.63
CA LEU A 113 -6.85 18.24 1.56
C LEU A 113 -7.44 17.91 0.18
N GLN A 114 -8.14 18.87 -0.44
CA GLN A 114 -8.79 18.69 -1.76
C GLN A 114 -7.83 18.85 -2.95
N ALA A 115 -6.57 19.22 -2.71
CA ALA A 115 -5.48 19.10 -3.70
C ALA A 115 -4.94 17.65 -3.77
N GLY A 116 -5.83 16.65 -3.74
CA GLY A 116 -5.48 15.24 -3.79
C GLY A 116 -5.56 14.67 -5.21
N PRO A 117 -4.70 13.72 -5.59
CA PRO A 117 -3.25 13.67 -5.41
C PRO A 117 -2.52 13.83 -6.76
N THR A 118 -1.31 14.39 -6.77
CA THR A 118 -0.31 13.97 -7.76
C THR A 118 0.22 12.60 -7.30
N PRO A 119 0.22 11.54 -8.14
CA PRO A 119 0.90 10.29 -7.80
C PRO A 119 2.42 10.51 -7.84
N GLY A 120 3.13 10.28 -6.72
CA GLY A 120 4.60 10.24 -6.72
C GLY A 120 5.25 10.53 -5.35
N ALA A 121 5.98 9.51 -4.86
CA ALA A 121 6.88 9.41 -3.70
C ALA A 121 6.20 9.27 -2.31
N SER A 122 6.19 8.13 -1.63
CA SER A 122 6.93 6.86 -1.84
C SER A 122 6.15 5.64 -1.30
N GLY A 123 5.10 5.29 -2.02
CA GLY A 123 4.41 4.00 -2.02
C GLY A 123 3.48 4.02 -3.23
N MET A 124 3.80 3.27 -4.29
CA MET A 124 2.97 3.29 -5.50
C MET A 124 1.67 2.53 -5.19
N PHE A 125 0.52 3.15 -5.43
CA PHE A 125 -0.78 2.51 -5.28
C PHE A 125 -0.86 1.23 -6.12
N ASP A 126 -1.60 0.22 -5.67
CA ASP A 126 -1.70 -1.08 -6.35
C ASP A 126 -2.21 -0.93 -7.78
N ARG A 127 -3.18 -0.02 -8.00
CA ARG A 127 -3.66 0.31 -9.35
C ARG A 127 -2.56 0.90 -10.23
N ASP A 128 -1.66 1.70 -9.66
CA ASP A 128 -0.60 2.40 -10.40
C ASP A 128 0.52 1.40 -10.74
N LEU A 129 0.78 0.41 -9.87
CA LEU A 129 1.63 -0.75 -10.17
C LEU A 129 1.13 -1.51 -11.41
N VAL A 130 -0.15 -1.87 -11.43
CA VAL A 130 -0.77 -2.58 -12.57
C VAL A 130 -0.72 -1.73 -13.85
N ILE A 131 -1.17 -0.48 -13.80
CA ILE A 131 -1.21 0.43 -14.96
C ILE A 131 0.18 0.68 -15.52
N ASN A 132 1.17 0.96 -14.66
CA ASN A 132 2.54 1.23 -15.11
C ASN A 132 3.21 -0.02 -15.65
N LYS A 133 2.94 -1.19 -15.05
CA LYS A 133 3.42 -2.46 -15.58
C LYS A 133 2.83 -2.76 -16.96
N ALA A 134 1.52 -2.59 -17.16
CA ALA A 134 0.88 -2.77 -18.47
C ALA A 134 1.51 -1.84 -19.53
N LYS A 135 1.62 -0.54 -19.23
CA LYS A 135 2.22 0.45 -20.13
C LYS A 135 3.67 0.13 -20.51
N SER A 136 4.43 -0.52 -19.62
CA SER A 136 5.84 -0.88 -19.89
C SER A 136 6.02 -1.89 -21.02
N TYR A 137 4.95 -2.56 -21.48
CA TYR A 137 4.98 -3.52 -22.57
C TYR A 137 4.44 -2.98 -23.90
N LEU A 138 4.03 -1.71 -23.98
CA LEU A 138 3.52 -1.13 -25.22
C LEU A 138 4.51 -1.33 -26.40
N GLY A 139 3.99 -1.84 -27.51
CA GLY A 139 4.79 -2.13 -28.71
C GLY A 139 5.55 -3.45 -28.68
N ILE A 140 5.38 -4.28 -27.65
CA ILE A 140 5.84 -5.68 -27.69
C ILE A 140 4.93 -6.47 -28.62
N HIS A 141 5.52 -7.11 -29.62
CA HIS A 141 4.86 -7.99 -30.57
C HIS A 141 5.03 -9.46 -30.15
N GLU A 142 4.07 -10.29 -30.54
CA GLU A 142 4.25 -11.74 -30.54
C GLU A 142 5.29 -12.18 -31.57
N THR A 143 5.74 -13.43 -31.41
CA THR A 143 6.66 -14.07 -32.35
C THR A 143 5.97 -15.27 -33.00
N GLY A 144 5.94 -15.31 -34.34
CA GLY A 144 5.17 -16.35 -35.04
C GLY A 144 3.68 -16.20 -34.76
N ASP A 145 3.00 -17.33 -34.50
CA ASP A 145 1.57 -17.36 -34.18
C ASP A 145 1.38 -17.39 -32.66
N ASN A 146 0.94 -16.26 -32.08
CA ASN A 146 0.57 -16.14 -30.68
C ASN A 146 1.64 -16.56 -29.64
N ARG A 147 2.94 -16.55 -30.00
CA ARG A 147 4.01 -16.88 -29.02
C ARG A 147 4.56 -15.64 -28.34
N THR A 148 4.49 -15.59 -27.02
CA THR A 148 4.87 -14.43 -26.22
C THR A 148 5.57 -14.83 -24.93
N GLU A 149 6.23 -13.88 -24.27
CA GLU A 149 6.71 -14.09 -22.90
C GLU A 149 5.57 -14.29 -21.90
N PHE A 150 4.38 -13.75 -22.19
CA PHE A 150 3.18 -13.89 -21.36
C PHE A 150 2.63 -15.31 -21.45
N GLY A 151 2.50 -15.87 -22.66
CA GLY A 151 2.07 -17.26 -22.86
C GLY A 151 2.98 -18.25 -22.13
N LYS A 152 4.31 -18.03 -22.20
CA LYS A 152 5.30 -18.85 -21.46
C LYS A 152 5.16 -18.75 -19.96
N GLU A 153 4.99 -17.54 -19.42
CA GLU A 153 4.80 -17.31 -17.98
C GLU A 153 3.49 -17.93 -17.48
N PHE A 154 2.43 -17.82 -18.28
CA PHE A 154 1.14 -18.40 -17.96
C PHE A 154 1.15 -19.93 -18.03
N GLY A 155 2.00 -20.51 -18.88
CA GLY A 155 2.10 -21.94 -19.13
C GLY A 155 1.36 -22.42 -20.39
N GLU A 156 0.84 -21.48 -21.19
CA GLU A 156 0.09 -21.73 -22.43
C GLU A 156 0.59 -20.78 -23.52
N ASP A 157 1.69 -21.15 -24.18
CA ASP A 157 2.30 -20.36 -25.26
C ASP A 157 1.76 -20.78 -26.64
N GLY A 158 1.52 -19.83 -27.54
CA GLY A 158 0.94 -20.10 -28.87
C GLY A 158 -0.59 -20.12 -28.92
N VAL A 159 -1.26 -19.48 -27.96
CA VAL A 159 -2.72 -19.28 -27.93
C VAL A 159 -3.05 -17.80 -27.78
N ALA A 160 -4.28 -17.39 -28.11
CA ALA A 160 -4.71 -16.01 -27.96
C ALA A 160 -4.45 -15.49 -26.54
N TRP A 161 -3.73 -14.37 -26.42
CA TRP A 161 -3.07 -13.99 -25.17
C TRP A 161 -3.59 -12.69 -24.53
N CYS A 162 -4.77 -12.20 -24.93
CA CYS A 162 -5.31 -10.95 -24.36
C CYS A 162 -5.68 -11.07 -22.86
N ASP A 163 -6.33 -12.17 -22.44
CA ASP A 163 -6.66 -12.42 -21.03
C ASP A 163 -5.43 -12.92 -20.24
N ILE A 164 -4.58 -13.72 -20.90
CA ILE A 164 -3.25 -14.12 -20.39
C ILE A 164 -2.40 -12.88 -20.04
N PHE A 165 -2.40 -11.86 -20.91
CA PHE A 165 -1.69 -10.61 -20.67
C PHE A 165 -2.15 -9.95 -19.37
N VAL A 166 -3.47 -9.80 -19.15
CA VAL A 166 -4.02 -9.22 -17.91
C VAL A 166 -3.50 -10.00 -16.70
N TRP A 167 -3.57 -11.33 -16.72
CA TRP A 167 -3.07 -12.16 -15.63
C TRP A 167 -1.57 -11.94 -15.36
N CYS A 168 -0.74 -11.97 -16.40
CA CYS A 168 0.71 -11.76 -16.27
C CYS A 168 1.06 -10.37 -15.73
N ILE A 169 0.32 -9.32 -16.10
CA ILE A 169 0.56 -7.98 -15.55
C ILE A 169 0.35 -7.97 -14.03
N PHE A 170 -0.75 -8.55 -13.53
CA PHE A 170 -1.00 -8.63 -12.09
C PHE A 170 -0.01 -9.55 -11.38
N ASN A 171 0.38 -10.67 -11.98
CA ASN A 171 1.41 -11.58 -11.45
C ASN A 171 2.77 -10.88 -11.29
N ARG A 172 3.22 -10.13 -12.31
CA ARG A 172 4.51 -9.42 -12.32
C ARG A 172 4.63 -8.28 -11.31
N VAL A 173 3.52 -7.84 -10.71
CA VAL A 173 3.49 -6.85 -9.63
C VAL A 173 3.06 -7.44 -8.29
N GLY A 174 2.90 -8.76 -8.19
CA GLY A 174 2.53 -9.45 -6.94
C GLY A 174 1.06 -9.28 -6.54
N LEU A 175 0.18 -8.92 -7.47
CA LEU A 175 -1.24 -8.61 -7.23
C LEU A 175 -2.21 -9.60 -7.88
N VAL A 176 -1.72 -10.77 -8.33
CA VAL A 176 -2.56 -11.79 -9.00
C VAL A 176 -3.78 -12.22 -8.18
N GLY A 177 -3.70 -12.16 -6.84
CA GLY A 177 -4.83 -12.44 -5.94
C GLY A 177 -5.98 -11.42 -6.02
N LEU A 178 -5.80 -10.31 -6.74
CA LEU A 178 -6.86 -9.33 -6.99
C LEU A 178 -7.70 -9.66 -8.23
N LEU A 179 -7.28 -10.64 -9.05
CA LEU A 179 -8.07 -11.17 -10.16
C LEU A 179 -9.01 -12.28 -9.68
N PRO A 180 -10.13 -12.53 -10.38
CA PRO A 180 -11.11 -13.53 -9.98
C PRO A 180 -10.64 -14.98 -10.23
N GLY A 181 -9.46 -15.15 -10.84
CA GLY A 181 -8.84 -16.42 -11.14
C GLY A 181 -7.72 -16.28 -12.18
N LYS A 182 -7.14 -17.42 -12.54
CA LYS A 182 -6.19 -17.54 -13.65
C LYS A 182 -6.94 -18.01 -14.89
N PHE A 183 -7.10 -17.12 -15.87
CA PHE A 183 -7.90 -17.37 -17.07
C PHE A 183 -7.12 -17.02 -18.34
N ASP A 184 -7.38 -17.82 -19.37
CA ASP A 184 -6.92 -17.69 -20.76
C ASP A 184 -8.07 -17.25 -21.69
N ASN A 185 -9.25 -16.97 -21.13
CA ASN A 185 -10.51 -16.81 -21.84
C ASN A 185 -11.34 -15.67 -21.25
N CYS A 186 -11.61 -14.65 -22.06
CA CYS A 186 -12.35 -13.44 -21.69
C CYS A 186 -13.78 -13.74 -21.16
N GLY A 187 -14.44 -14.77 -21.69
CA GLY A 187 -15.77 -15.18 -21.23
C GLY A 187 -15.73 -15.69 -19.80
N LYS A 188 -14.76 -16.58 -19.49
CA LYS A 188 -14.57 -17.11 -18.13
C LYS A 188 -14.18 -16.02 -17.14
N SER A 189 -13.29 -15.11 -17.51
CA SER A 189 -12.91 -13.98 -16.65
C SER A 189 -14.11 -13.07 -16.38
N THR A 190 -14.93 -12.78 -17.40
CA THR A 190 -16.18 -12.01 -17.27
C THR A 190 -17.18 -12.67 -16.33
N GLU A 191 -17.44 -13.97 -16.51
CA GLU A 191 -18.33 -14.74 -15.64
C GLU A 191 -17.84 -14.73 -14.19
N ALA A 192 -16.54 -14.92 -13.97
CA ALA A 192 -15.95 -14.93 -12.64
C ALA A 192 -16.05 -13.56 -11.94
N TRP A 193 -15.84 -12.45 -12.66
CA TRP A 193 -16.06 -11.10 -12.11
C TRP A 193 -17.50 -10.87 -11.68
N LYS A 194 -18.47 -11.34 -12.47
CA LYS A 194 -19.90 -11.27 -12.14
C LYS A 194 -20.23 -12.11 -10.92
N SER A 195 -19.77 -13.37 -10.88
CA SER A 195 -19.97 -14.26 -9.74
C SER A 195 -19.37 -13.72 -8.44
N ASN A 196 -18.26 -12.98 -8.54
CA ASN A 196 -17.62 -12.33 -7.39
C ASN A 196 -18.30 -11.01 -6.97
N GLY A 197 -19.35 -10.56 -7.66
CA GLY A 197 -20.03 -9.29 -7.37
C GLY A 197 -19.16 -8.05 -7.63
N ARG A 198 -18.17 -8.17 -8.50
CA ARG A 198 -17.17 -7.13 -8.81
C ARG A 198 -17.21 -6.70 -10.28
N PHE A 199 -18.32 -6.93 -10.96
CA PHE A 199 -18.54 -6.49 -12.33
C PHE A 199 -19.38 -5.21 -12.35
N SER A 200 -18.98 -4.24 -13.18
CA SER A 200 -19.67 -2.96 -13.34
C SER A 200 -19.78 -2.57 -14.81
N GLU A 201 -20.79 -1.76 -15.13
CA GLU A 201 -20.97 -1.12 -16.44
C GLU A 201 -20.12 0.17 -16.58
N TYR A 202 -19.45 0.60 -15.52
CA TYR A 202 -18.68 1.84 -15.48
C TYR A 202 -17.16 1.56 -15.45
N PRO A 203 -16.32 2.35 -16.12
CA PRO A 203 -14.87 2.19 -16.09
C PRO A 203 -14.29 2.52 -14.71
N GLY A 204 -13.21 1.83 -14.37
CA GLY A 204 -12.36 2.12 -13.21
C GLY A 204 -10.89 1.99 -13.55
N LEU A 205 -10.04 2.82 -12.95
CA LEU A 205 -8.59 2.75 -13.19
C LEU A 205 -8.03 1.42 -12.67
N GLY A 206 -7.24 0.75 -13.50
CA GLY A 206 -6.68 -0.58 -13.21
C GLY A 206 -7.68 -1.72 -13.35
N ALA A 207 -8.95 -1.45 -13.68
CA ALA A 207 -9.96 -2.46 -13.95
C ALA A 207 -9.60 -3.27 -15.20
N GLN A 208 -10.04 -4.53 -15.22
CA GLN A 208 -10.09 -5.30 -16.45
C GLN A 208 -11.32 -4.85 -17.24
N VAL A 209 -11.14 -4.31 -18.44
CA VAL A 209 -12.24 -4.06 -19.39
C VAL A 209 -12.42 -5.29 -20.28
N VAL A 210 -13.66 -5.71 -20.52
CA VAL A 210 -13.99 -6.85 -21.39
C VAL A 210 -14.88 -6.39 -22.55
N PHE A 211 -14.67 -7.00 -23.71
CA PHE A 211 -15.29 -6.58 -24.97
C PHE A 211 -16.02 -7.72 -25.68
N GLY A 212 -16.92 -7.33 -26.57
CA GLY A 212 -17.72 -8.22 -27.41
C GLY A 212 -18.96 -8.78 -26.71
N PRO A 213 -19.79 -9.54 -27.43
CA PRO A 213 -21.00 -10.15 -26.90
C PRO A 213 -20.68 -10.98 -25.65
N GLY A 214 -21.34 -10.64 -24.54
CA GLY A 214 -21.14 -11.32 -23.26
C GLY A 214 -19.78 -11.07 -22.58
N GLY A 215 -18.92 -10.20 -23.13
CA GLY A 215 -17.56 -9.95 -22.66
C GLY A 215 -16.56 -11.03 -23.08
N GLY A 216 -16.90 -11.82 -24.11
CA GLY A 216 -16.16 -13.04 -24.46
C GLY A 216 -15.04 -12.89 -25.49
N GLU A 217 -14.85 -11.72 -26.10
CA GLU A 217 -13.99 -11.62 -27.30
C GLU A 217 -12.61 -11.04 -27.02
N HIS A 218 -12.52 -9.98 -26.22
CA HIS A 218 -11.25 -9.28 -25.99
C HIS A 218 -11.23 -8.63 -24.62
N THR A 219 -10.04 -8.25 -24.14
CA THR A 219 -9.88 -7.60 -22.84
C THR A 219 -8.64 -6.71 -22.77
N GLY A 220 -8.60 -5.84 -21.77
CA GLY A 220 -7.46 -5.00 -21.47
C GLY A 220 -7.50 -4.42 -20.06
N ILE A 221 -6.48 -3.64 -19.72
CA ILE A 221 -6.35 -2.94 -18.43
C ILE A 221 -6.64 -1.47 -18.64
N VAL A 222 -7.66 -0.94 -17.95
CA VAL A 222 -8.04 0.48 -18.04
C VAL A 222 -6.95 1.36 -17.43
N VAL A 223 -6.43 2.30 -18.22
CA VAL A 223 -5.38 3.25 -17.80
C VAL A 223 -5.84 4.70 -17.75
N SER A 224 -6.95 5.04 -18.39
CA SER A 224 -7.65 6.31 -18.23
C SER A 224 -9.10 6.21 -18.70
N TYR A 225 -9.95 7.13 -18.25
CA TYR A 225 -11.29 7.31 -18.77
C TYR A 225 -11.71 8.77 -18.63
N THR A 226 -12.67 9.19 -19.45
CA THR A 226 -13.35 10.48 -19.37
C THR A 226 -14.85 10.26 -19.19
N GLU A 227 -15.64 11.32 -19.33
CA GLU A 227 -17.10 11.21 -19.41
C GLU A 227 -17.58 10.40 -20.61
N THR A 228 -16.81 10.35 -21.71
CA THR A 228 -17.24 9.75 -22.98
C THR A 228 -16.33 8.64 -23.49
N THR A 229 -15.10 8.53 -22.98
CA THR A 229 -14.12 7.56 -23.49
C THR A 229 -13.50 6.72 -22.39
N VAL A 230 -13.01 5.55 -22.77
CA VAL A 230 -12.14 4.69 -21.95
C VAL A 230 -10.89 4.34 -22.76
N THR A 231 -9.73 4.34 -22.12
CA THR A 231 -8.47 3.92 -22.71
C THR A 231 -7.88 2.77 -21.92
N SER A 232 -7.47 1.72 -22.62
CA SER A 232 -6.92 0.49 -22.07
C SER A 232 -5.59 0.12 -22.73
N VAL A 233 -4.74 -0.60 -21.98
CA VAL A 233 -3.61 -1.34 -22.55
C VAL A 233 -4.06 -2.77 -22.79
N GLU A 234 -3.91 -3.24 -24.02
CA GLU A 234 -4.49 -4.49 -24.52
C GLU A 234 -3.41 -5.35 -25.13
N GLY A 235 -3.28 -6.58 -24.65
CA GLY A 235 -2.45 -7.60 -25.29
C GLY A 235 -3.19 -8.25 -26.45
N ASN A 236 -2.45 -8.82 -27.39
CA ASN A 236 -2.98 -9.44 -28.60
C ASN A 236 -3.86 -8.50 -29.45
N TRP A 237 -3.52 -7.20 -29.47
CA TRP A 237 -4.18 -6.23 -30.33
C TRP A 237 -3.41 -6.13 -31.64
N ASN A 238 -3.89 -6.83 -32.67
CA ASN A 238 -3.19 -7.00 -33.95
C ASN A 238 -1.73 -7.44 -33.74
N ASP A 239 -1.51 -8.53 -33.00
CA ASP A 239 -0.19 -9.13 -32.70
C ASP A 239 0.67 -8.42 -31.62
N GLN A 240 0.23 -7.27 -31.10
CA GLN A 240 1.04 -6.47 -30.17
C GLN A 240 0.28 -6.00 -28.92
N VAL A 241 1.04 -5.51 -27.94
CA VAL A 241 0.50 -4.74 -26.82
C VAL A 241 0.25 -3.30 -27.28
N SER A 242 -1.01 -2.88 -27.24
CA SER A 242 -1.42 -1.56 -27.75
C SER A 242 -2.16 -0.74 -26.71
N LEU A 243 -2.08 0.58 -26.85
CA LEU A 243 -2.95 1.52 -26.15
C LEU A 243 -4.16 1.80 -27.04
N VAL A 244 -5.35 1.46 -26.58
CA VAL A 244 -6.59 1.57 -27.37
C VAL A 244 -7.61 2.42 -26.64
N THR A 245 -8.18 3.39 -27.35
CA THR A 245 -9.25 4.27 -26.83
C THR A 245 -10.55 3.96 -27.57
N ARG A 246 -11.64 3.78 -26.81
CA ARG A 246 -12.99 3.57 -27.33
C ARG A 246 -13.98 4.50 -26.64
N GLU A 247 -15.15 4.70 -27.23
CA GLU A 247 -16.28 5.31 -26.51
C GLU A 247 -16.68 4.37 -25.37
N ARG A 248 -16.76 4.88 -24.14
CA ARG A 248 -17.02 4.01 -22.97
C ARG A 248 -18.43 3.43 -22.91
N ARG A 249 -19.32 3.88 -23.80
CA ARG A 249 -20.69 3.41 -23.99
C ARG A 249 -20.89 2.72 -25.33
N ASP A 250 -19.81 2.41 -26.04
CA ASP A 250 -19.87 1.60 -27.25
C ASP A 250 -20.47 0.23 -26.91
N PRO A 251 -21.43 -0.30 -27.70
CA PRO A 251 -22.01 -1.64 -27.46
C PRO A 251 -20.99 -2.77 -27.40
N TYR A 252 -19.82 -2.60 -28.02
CA TYR A 252 -18.71 -3.55 -27.95
C TYR A 252 -17.99 -3.54 -26.60
N VAL A 253 -18.07 -2.45 -25.84
CA VAL A 253 -17.53 -2.34 -24.48
C VAL A 253 -18.54 -2.97 -23.51
N TYR A 254 -18.31 -4.22 -23.16
CA TYR A 254 -19.31 -5.01 -22.42
C TYR A 254 -19.36 -4.66 -20.94
N GLY A 255 -18.21 -4.40 -20.32
CA GLY A 255 -18.15 -3.97 -18.92
C GLY A 255 -16.77 -4.11 -18.31
N TYR A 256 -16.72 -4.04 -16.99
CA TYR A 256 -15.48 -3.85 -16.23
C TYR A 256 -15.45 -4.73 -14.99
N GLY A 257 -14.42 -5.54 -14.86
CA GLY A 257 -14.08 -6.28 -13.63
C GLY A 257 -13.22 -5.43 -12.70
N TYR A 258 -13.62 -5.29 -11.44
CA TYR A 258 -12.98 -4.42 -10.46
C TYR A 258 -12.06 -5.20 -9.52
N PRO A 259 -10.72 -5.07 -9.63
CA PRO A 259 -9.79 -5.59 -8.63
C PRO A 259 -10.02 -4.95 -7.26
N ARG A 260 -9.74 -5.69 -6.18
CA ARG A 260 -9.83 -5.16 -4.81
C ARG A 260 -8.53 -4.47 -4.40
N PHE A 261 -8.16 -3.39 -5.10
CA PHE A 261 -6.99 -2.59 -4.74
C PHE A 261 -7.08 -2.11 -3.29
N ALA A 262 -5.97 -2.12 -2.56
CA ALA A 262 -5.94 -1.73 -1.15
C ALA A 262 -6.42 -0.29 -0.95
N GLU A 263 -6.13 0.59 -1.90
CA GLU A 263 -6.53 1.99 -1.90
C GLU A 263 -7.94 2.27 -2.42
N GLY A 264 -8.75 1.24 -2.66
CA GLY A 264 -10.06 1.36 -3.31
C GLY A 264 -9.96 1.60 -4.82
N ILE A 265 -11.08 1.50 -5.52
CA ILE A 265 -11.10 1.65 -6.98
C ILE A 265 -11.61 3.01 -7.41
N ARG A 266 -10.74 3.79 -8.09
CA ARG A 266 -11.16 5.04 -8.73
C ARG A 266 -11.98 4.74 -9.98
N CYS A 267 -13.30 4.81 -9.86
CA CYS A 267 -14.23 4.46 -10.92
C CYS A 267 -15.30 5.53 -11.16
N ALA A 268 -16.02 5.36 -12.26
CA ALA A 268 -17.17 6.20 -12.63
C ALA A 268 -18.52 5.61 -12.20
N ASP A 269 -18.53 4.53 -11.41
CA ASP A 269 -19.74 3.87 -10.92
C ASP A 269 -20.33 4.62 -9.73
N PRO A 270 -21.53 5.21 -9.85
CA PRO A 270 -22.16 5.95 -8.76
C PRO A 270 -22.52 5.07 -7.55
N ALA A 271 -22.74 3.77 -7.74
CA ALA A 271 -23.07 2.84 -6.66
C ALA A 271 -21.82 2.42 -5.86
N TYR A 272 -20.65 2.42 -6.49
CA TYR A 272 -19.38 2.06 -5.86
C TYR A 272 -18.78 3.19 -5.02
N GLN A 273 -19.13 4.44 -5.30
CA GLN A 273 -18.71 5.59 -4.47
C GLN A 273 -19.21 5.53 -3.02
N ASN A 274 -20.19 4.65 -2.73
CA ASN A 274 -20.73 4.41 -1.38
C ASN A 274 -20.21 3.12 -0.72
N GLN A 275 -19.38 2.31 -1.40
CA GLN A 275 -18.87 1.03 -0.86
C GLN A 275 -17.45 1.10 -0.29
N ASP A 276 -16.69 2.18 -0.54
CA ASP A 276 -15.32 2.38 -0.03
C ASP A 276 -15.27 3.24 1.27
N GLY A 277 -16.34 3.23 2.07
CA GLY A 277 -16.28 3.68 3.46
C GLY A 277 -16.35 5.20 3.69
N GLN A 278 -17.53 5.78 3.47
CA GLN A 278 -18.16 6.56 4.54
C GLN A 278 -19.41 5.83 5.01
N GLY A 279 -19.41 5.34 6.27
CA GLY A 279 -20.63 4.89 6.95
C GLY A 279 -20.51 3.59 7.74
N THR A 280 -20.17 3.72 9.02
CA THR A 280 -20.67 2.95 10.19
C THR A 280 -21.23 1.53 9.98
N GLY A 281 -20.62 0.51 10.59
CA GLY A 281 -21.32 -0.71 11.00
C GLY A 281 -20.56 -2.02 10.81
N SER A 282 -20.22 -2.66 11.93
CA SER A 282 -19.71 -4.04 12.07
C SER A 282 -20.61 -5.09 11.39
N THR A 283 -20.03 -6.09 10.70
CA THR A 283 -20.11 -7.54 11.06
C THR A 283 -19.38 -8.48 10.07
N THR A 284 -18.49 -9.30 10.67
CA THR A 284 -17.79 -10.56 10.33
C THR A 284 -18.27 -11.51 9.19
N ALA A 285 -17.34 -12.04 8.38
CA ALA A 285 -16.92 -13.48 8.32
C ALA A 285 -15.93 -13.80 7.16
N GLU A 286 -14.90 -14.62 7.44
CA GLU A 286 -13.67 -15.01 6.68
C GLU A 286 -13.87 -16.11 5.59
N ILE A 287 -12.93 -16.28 4.60
CA ILE A 287 -11.93 -17.40 4.36
C ILE A 287 -10.91 -17.01 3.20
N PRO A 288 -9.82 -17.76 2.84
CA PRO A 288 -8.39 -17.59 3.18
C PRO A 288 -7.42 -17.22 2.02
N ILE A 289 -6.24 -16.63 2.32
CA ILE A 289 -5.25 -16.12 1.33
C ILE A 289 -3.89 -16.85 1.47
N GLU A 290 -3.33 -17.42 0.39
CA GLU A 290 -1.92 -17.89 0.36
C GLU A 290 -0.92 -16.75 0.56
N PRO A 291 0.26 -17.00 1.17
CA PRO A 291 1.03 -15.92 1.76
C PRO A 291 1.93 -15.13 0.79
N PRO A 292 2.19 -13.83 1.04
CA PRO A 292 2.84 -12.90 0.10
C PRO A 292 4.37 -13.06 -0.03
N ASP A 293 4.91 -12.76 -1.21
CA ASP A 293 6.34 -12.82 -1.63
C ASP A 293 7.30 -11.87 -0.91
N VAL A 294 6.76 -11.07 0.00
CA VAL A 294 7.50 -10.18 0.88
C VAL A 294 7.01 -10.39 2.30
N LEU A 295 7.94 -10.72 3.18
CA LEU A 295 7.76 -10.86 4.61
C LEU A 295 8.16 -9.55 5.30
N TYR A 296 7.16 -8.78 5.71
CA TYR A 296 7.36 -7.49 6.38
C TYR A 296 7.71 -7.70 7.85
N VAL A 297 8.88 -7.23 8.27
CA VAL A 297 9.39 -7.33 9.64
C VAL A 297 8.38 -6.74 10.64
N GLY A 298 7.79 -5.58 10.33
CA GLY A 298 6.75 -4.97 11.16
C GLY A 298 5.50 -5.84 11.32
N GLN A 299 5.06 -6.54 10.27
CA GLN A 299 3.85 -7.36 10.33
C GLN A 299 4.04 -8.63 11.17
N VAL A 300 5.23 -9.25 11.13
CA VAL A 300 5.54 -10.40 12.00
C VAL A 300 5.95 -9.99 13.41
N ASN A 301 6.54 -8.81 13.61
CA ASN A 301 6.79 -8.27 14.96
C ASN A 301 5.52 -7.84 15.68
N HIS A 302 4.52 -7.37 14.93
CA HIS A 302 3.20 -7.11 15.47
C HIS A 302 2.59 -8.42 15.98
N ALA A 303 2.56 -9.47 15.15
CA ALA A 303 2.12 -10.81 15.54
C ALA A 303 2.87 -11.31 16.79
N ALA A 304 4.20 -11.24 16.82
CA ALA A 304 5.03 -11.65 17.96
C ALA A 304 4.75 -10.87 19.27
N SER A 305 4.07 -9.72 19.18
CA SER A 305 3.67 -8.92 20.35
C SER A 305 2.27 -9.24 20.85
N TRP A 306 1.40 -9.75 19.98
CA TRP A 306 -0.04 -9.86 20.20
C TRP A 306 -0.55 -11.29 20.28
N ASP A 307 0.08 -12.23 19.59
CA ASP A 307 -0.34 -13.62 19.51
C ASP A 307 0.04 -14.49 20.73
N PRO A 308 1.16 -14.26 21.46
CA PRO A 308 1.53 -15.11 22.61
C PRO A 308 0.49 -15.24 23.74
N PRO A 309 -0.29 -14.20 24.10
CA PRO A 309 -1.36 -14.33 25.09
C PRO A 309 -2.68 -14.89 24.53
N ALA A 310 -2.78 -15.18 23.23
CA ALA A 310 -4.01 -15.65 22.60
C ALA A 310 -4.30 -17.14 22.90
N GLU A 311 -5.58 -17.53 22.78
CA GLU A 311 -6.01 -18.92 22.98
C GLU A 311 -5.43 -19.86 21.91
N GLN A 312 -5.28 -21.13 22.25
CA GLN A 312 -4.76 -22.15 21.34
C GLN A 312 -5.66 -22.28 20.10
N GLY A 313 -5.07 -22.18 18.90
CA GLY A 313 -5.80 -22.19 17.62
C GLY A 313 -6.18 -20.80 17.09
N HIS A 314 -5.75 -19.72 17.76
CA HIS A 314 -5.82 -18.34 17.25
C HIS A 314 -5.07 -18.20 15.92
N ARG A 315 -5.53 -17.29 15.05
CA ARG A 315 -4.89 -16.94 13.78
C ARG A 315 -4.44 -15.49 13.83
N SER A 316 -3.19 -15.20 13.42
CA SER A 316 -2.64 -13.84 13.47
C SER A 316 -3.34 -12.87 12.51
N TYR A 317 -3.34 -11.57 12.83
CA TYR A 317 -3.76 -10.49 11.92
C TYR A 317 -3.01 -10.50 10.59
N SER A 318 -1.74 -10.92 10.61
CA SER A 318 -0.88 -11.12 9.44
C SER A 318 -0.69 -12.62 9.13
N TRP A 319 -1.76 -13.43 9.29
CA TRP A 319 -1.75 -14.90 9.21
C TRP A 319 -0.87 -15.46 8.09
N ALA A 320 -1.02 -14.93 6.89
CA ALA A 320 -0.22 -15.31 5.73
C ALA A 320 1.30 -15.12 5.96
N GLN A 321 1.71 -13.95 6.48
CA GLN A 321 3.12 -13.66 6.78
C GLN A 321 3.69 -14.61 7.83
N VAL A 322 2.93 -14.80 8.91
CA VAL A 322 3.33 -15.67 10.02
C VAL A 322 3.44 -17.11 9.57
N LEU A 323 2.46 -17.62 8.81
CA LEU A 323 2.48 -18.98 8.28
C LEU A 323 3.68 -19.22 7.36
N ARG A 324 4.08 -18.22 6.55
CA ARG A 324 5.26 -18.34 5.69
C ARG A 324 6.56 -18.36 6.50
N LEU A 325 6.65 -17.57 7.56
CA LEU A 325 7.78 -17.59 8.49
C LEU A 325 7.86 -18.93 9.24
N GLU A 326 6.74 -19.48 9.70
CA GLU A 326 6.68 -20.76 10.42
C GLU A 326 7.07 -21.95 9.54
N LYS A 327 6.60 -21.99 8.28
CA LYS A 327 7.05 -22.99 7.29
C LYS A 327 8.57 -22.95 7.06
N ALA A 328 9.16 -21.76 7.11
CA ALA A 328 10.60 -21.58 6.98
C ALA A 328 11.35 -22.07 8.23
N LEU A 329 10.85 -21.76 9.43
CA LEU A 329 11.40 -22.31 10.68
C LEU A 329 11.28 -23.83 10.77
N GLU A 330 10.18 -24.41 10.30
CA GLU A 330 9.99 -25.86 10.18
C GLU A 330 11.03 -26.48 9.24
N SER A 331 11.29 -25.83 8.10
CA SER A 331 12.28 -26.29 7.12
C SER A 331 13.73 -26.23 7.65
N GLU A 332 14.02 -25.33 8.60
CA GLU A 332 15.30 -25.30 9.33
C GLU A 332 15.34 -26.29 10.51
N GLY A 333 14.26 -27.04 10.75
CA GLY A 333 14.14 -27.99 11.86
C GLY A 333 13.98 -27.32 13.23
N LEU A 334 13.58 -26.05 13.27
CA LEU A 334 13.46 -25.25 14.49
C LEU A 334 12.03 -25.20 15.04
N LEU A 335 11.02 -25.54 14.22
CA LEU A 335 9.61 -25.54 14.59
C LEU A 335 8.96 -26.87 14.17
N ALA A 336 8.16 -27.48 15.05
CA ALA A 336 7.46 -28.72 14.71
C ALA A 336 6.15 -28.43 13.95
N HIS A 337 5.80 -29.30 13.00
CA HIS A 337 4.61 -29.18 12.13
C HIS A 337 3.30 -28.76 12.83
N PRO A 338 2.95 -29.27 14.03
CA PRO A 338 1.71 -28.88 14.72
C PRO A 338 1.63 -27.40 15.10
N PHE A 339 2.75 -26.68 15.08
CA PHE A 339 2.85 -25.24 15.40
C PHE A 339 3.01 -24.37 14.15
N VAL A 340 2.79 -24.92 12.94
CA VAL A 340 2.75 -24.17 11.67
C VAL A 340 1.29 -23.83 11.36
N ASP A 341 0.72 -22.90 12.12
CA ASP A 341 -0.71 -22.58 12.11
C ASP A 341 -1.02 -21.12 11.71
N GLY A 342 0.01 -20.31 11.52
CA GLY A 342 -0.07 -18.88 11.20
C GLY A 342 -0.29 -18.00 12.43
N SER A 343 0.12 -18.44 13.62
CA SER A 343 0.08 -17.66 14.87
C SER A 343 1.45 -17.56 15.51
N TYR A 344 1.93 -16.33 15.73
CA TYR A 344 3.26 -16.09 16.29
C TYR A 344 3.26 -16.26 17.82
N GLY A 345 2.92 -17.47 18.28
CA GLY A 345 2.82 -17.83 19.69
C GLY A 345 4.18 -17.99 20.36
N THR A 346 4.14 -18.38 21.64
CA THR A 346 5.36 -18.58 22.45
C THR A 346 6.32 -19.61 21.85
N VAL A 347 5.79 -20.67 21.23
CA VAL A 347 6.60 -21.71 20.56
C VAL A 347 7.30 -21.14 19.30
N THR A 348 6.64 -20.28 18.54
CA THR A 348 7.23 -19.59 17.37
C THR A 348 8.28 -18.57 17.80
N ILE A 349 8.08 -17.87 18.93
CA ILE A 349 9.10 -17.01 19.57
C ILE A 349 10.34 -17.83 19.95
N ASP A 350 10.17 -18.97 20.61
CA ASP A 350 11.31 -19.82 21.03
C ASP A 350 12.07 -20.38 19.82
N ALA A 351 11.36 -20.80 18.77
CA ALA A 351 11.96 -21.27 17.52
C ALA A 351 12.76 -20.16 16.81
N TYR A 352 12.22 -18.94 16.74
CA TYR A 352 12.92 -17.82 16.12
C TYR A 352 14.10 -17.31 16.98
N ARG A 353 13.98 -17.39 18.30
CA ARG A 353 15.10 -17.15 19.23
C ARG A 353 16.23 -18.13 18.98
N GLN A 354 15.93 -19.42 18.79
CA GLN A 354 16.93 -20.42 18.47
C GLN A 354 17.61 -20.16 17.11
N LEU A 355 16.86 -19.67 16.12
CA LEU A 355 17.43 -19.19 14.86
C LEU A 355 18.45 -18.05 15.11
N GLN A 356 18.08 -17.02 15.88
CA GLN A 356 18.99 -15.91 16.19
C GLN A 356 20.26 -16.39 16.92
N LEU A 357 20.14 -17.33 17.87
CA LEU A 357 21.30 -17.93 18.54
C LEU A 357 22.23 -18.66 17.54
N ASN A 358 21.66 -19.40 16.58
CA ASN A 358 22.43 -20.08 15.54
C ASN A 358 23.16 -19.08 14.61
N LEU A 359 22.62 -17.87 14.44
CA LEU A 359 23.23 -16.77 13.70
C LEU A 359 24.25 -15.96 14.52
N GLY A 360 24.47 -16.32 15.80
CA GLY A 360 25.48 -15.72 16.67
C GLY A 360 24.99 -14.57 17.56
N TYR A 361 23.68 -14.28 17.57
CA TYR A 361 23.08 -13.32 18.50
C TYR A 361 23.20 -13.84 19.94
N LYS A 362 23.20 -12.94 20.93
CA LYS A 362 23.41 -13.29 22.34
C LYS A 362 22.50 -12.49 23.26
N GLY A 363 22.14 -13.10 24.39
CA GLY A 363 21.41 -12.41 25.46
C GLY A 363 20.11 -11.78 24.96
N PRO A 364 19.91 -10.47 25.15
CA PRO A 364 18.68 -9.78 24.72
C PRO A 364 18.57 -9.62 23.20
N ASP A 365 19.65 -9.77 22.44
CA ASP A 365 19.59 -9.65 20.98
C ASP A 365 18.98 -10.90 20.31
N ALA A 366 18.86 -12.01 21.05
CA ALA A 366 18.15 -13.22 20.65
C ALA A 366 16.78 -13.29 21.34
N ASP A 367 15.93 -12.29 21.12
CA ASP A 367 14.63 -12.13 21.80
C ASP A 367 13.46 -12.89 21.15
N GLY A 368 13.71 -13.60 20.04
CA GLY A 368 12.68 -14.30 19.29
C GLY A 368 11.79 -13.38 18.45
N ARG A 369 12.21 -12.12 18.23
CA ARG A 369 11.52 -11.15 17.38
C ARG A 369 12.29 -10.94 16.08
N PRO A 370 11.64 -11.06 14.91
CA PRO A 370 12.33 -10.89 13.64
C PRO A 370 12.95 -9.50 13.48
N GLY A 371 14.26 -9.46 13.25
CA GLY A 371 14.97 -8.29 12.75
C GLY A 371 15.20 -8.40 11.24
N MET A 372 15.51 -7.27 10.59
CA MET A 372 15.80 -7.23 9.15
C MET A 372 16.89 -8.25 8.75
N GLU A 373 17.97 -8.35 9.52
CA GLU A 373 19.10 -9.22 9.19
C GLU A 373 18.78 -10.71 9.41
N SER A 374 18.22 -11.07 10.56
CA SER A 374 17.85 -12.46 10.87
C SER A 374 16.75 -12.98 9.95
N LEU A 375 15.76 -12.13 9.61
CA LEU A 375 14.67 -12.52 8.72
C LEU A 375 15.16 -12.58 7.27
N SER A 376 16.04 -11.67 6.84
CA SER A 376 16.65 -11.74 5.50
C SER A 376 17.52 -12.97 5.32
N TRP A 377 18.19 -13.44 6.38
CA TRP A 377 18.91 -14.71 6.34
C TRP A 377 17.98 -15.87 6.06
N LEU A 378 16.84 -15.92 6.75
CA LEU A 378 15.83 -16.96 6.55
C LEU A 378 15.20 -16.85 5.15
N GLY A 379 14.88 -15.63 4.71
CA GLY A 379 14.32 -15.36 3.40
C GLY A 379 15.20 -15.81 2.23
N ARG A 380 16.53 -15.63 2.35
CA ARG A 380 17.49 -16.13 1.35
C ARG A 380 17.50 -17.66 1.21
N ARG A 381 17.10 -18.39 2.24
CA ARG A 381 17.09 -19.87 2.26
C ARG A 381 15.75 -20.46 1.86
N HIS A 382 14.66 -19.75 2.11
CA HIS A 382 13.29 -20.25 1.88
C HIS A 382 12.51 -19.45 0.83
N GLY A 383 13.18 -18.56 0.09
CA GLY A 383 12.63 -17.96 -1.13
C GLY A 383 11.62 -16.83 -0.88
N PHE A 384 11.81 -16.03 0.17
CA PHE A 384 11.01 -14.82 0.40
C PHE A 384 11.90 -13.59 0.62
N ARG A 385 11.42 -12.42 0.17
CA ARG A 385 12.10 -11.14 0.39
C ARG A 385 11.66 -10.54 1.72
N VAL A 386 12.51 -9.68 2.29
CA VAL A 386 12.28 -9.07 3.60
C VAL A 386 12.31 -7.57 3.47
N GLU A 387 11.25 -6.95 3.97
CA GLU A 387 11.09 -5.50 4.00
C GLU A 387 10.72 -5.06 5.44
N PRO A 388 10.97 -3.80 5.81
CA PRO A 388 10.73 -3.30 7.16
C PRO A 388 9.30 -3.48 7.68
#